data_AF-A0AAW2EPW0-F1
#
_entry.id   AF-A0AAW2EPW0-F1
#
_cell.length_a   1.000
_cell.length_b   1.000
_cell.length_c   1.000
_cell.angle_alpha   90.00
_cell.angle_beta   90.00
_cell.angle_gamma   90.00
#
_symmetry.space_group_name_H-M   'P 1'
#
loop_
_entity.id
_entity.type
_entity.pdbx_description
1 polymer ?
#
loop_
_entity_poly.entity_id
_entity_poly.type
_entity_poly.pdbx_seq_one_letter_code
_entity_poly.pdbx_strand_id
1 'polypeptide(L)'
;MSKMSSKDKDNKTLHDKLKQFFRINKGNYKSREEFTLTYDIEKEISPDSPVHHRTKAIKELRDAVLNQQWEDRAAERLWNLVQDLLGKDVPREHRHLTLNFLKCLVQGQYSKLSSLMRVKFFMVVKEYDIPEDIGPRLELLQTLTEHGKDILHLEERMGPFLLEWMPTVTSGDGKRGAEFLSLLVNVIKFNSAYIDEDIVSGLVQYISHLCYYSNNTEVVSGCLEALDAIMCYSNLQSDSLQTFIIALCRSVNVETYCQTSWKVQLNNILIFKYI
;
A
#
# COMPACT_ATOMS: atom_id res chain seq x y z
N MET A 1 51.85 23.05 30.91
CA MET A 1 50.85 23.43 29.89
C MET A 1 50.89 22.34 28.83
N SER A 2 49.85 21.59 28.47
CA SER A 2 48.40 21.76 28.63
C SER A 2 47.73 20.39 28.84
N LYS A 3 46.70 20.37 29.69
CA LYS A 3 45.77 19.25 29.85
C LYS A 3 44.96 19.11 28.55
N MET A 4 44.98 17.95 27.92
CA MET A 4 44.03 17.61 26.86
C MET A 4 42.70 17.20 27.51
N SER A 5 41.67 18.00 27.23
CA SER A 5 40.31 17.88 27.76
C SER A 5 39.63 16.63 27.21
N SER A 6 39.17 15.75 28.10
CA SER A 6 38.35 14.57 27.82
C SER A 6 36.87 14.95 27.62
N LYS A 7 36.56 15.74 26.59
CA LYS A 7 35.16 16.15 26.28
C LYS A 7 34.67 15.89 24.85
N ASP A 8 35.48 15.32 23.96
CA ASP A 8 35.09 15.13 22.55
C ASP A 8 34.87 13.66 22.13
N LYS A 9 34.22 12.83 22.96
CA LYS A 9 34.00 11.41 22.60
C LYS A 9 32.60 10.98 22.19
N ASP A 10 31.56 11.79 22.38
CA ASP A 10 30.17 11.33 22.17
C ASP A 10 29.29 12.27 21.34
N ASN A 11 29.76 12.72 20.17
CA ASN A 11 28.91 13.38 19.17
C ASN A 11 28.98 12.64 17.82
N LYS A 12 28.73 11.33 17.83
CA LYS A 12 28.46 10.60 16.58
C LYS A 12 27.02 10.89 16.18
N THR A 13 26.85 11.55 15.04
CA THR A 13 25.51 11.84 14.47
C THR A 13 24.75 10.53 14.19
N LEU A 14 23.41 10.55 14.14
CA LEU A 14 22.64 9.35 13.75
C LEU A 14 23.17 8.72 12.46
N HIS A 15 23.47 9.56 11.49
CA HIS A 15 24.14 9.17 10.25
C HIS A 15 25.47 8.43 10.47
N ASP A 16 26.31 8.83 11.44
CA ASP A 16 27.56 8.13 11.75
C ASP A 16 27.31 6.79 12.44
N LYS A 17 26.33 6.71 13.34
CA LYS A 17 25.91 5.45 13.99
C LYS A 17 25.37 4.47 12.94
N LEU A 18 24.51 4.96 12.04
CA LEU A 18 23.98 4.20 10.90
C LEU A 18 25.12 3.72 9.99
N LYS A 19 26.02 4.62 9.54
CA LYS A 19 27.16 4.25 8.70
C LYS A 19 28.11 3.26 9.35
N GLN A 20 28.38 3.40 10.64
CA GLN A 20 29.24 2.48 11.37
C GLN A 20 28.64 1.07 11.38
N PHE A 21 27.31 0.96 11.59
CA PHE A 21 26.60 -0.30 11.53
C PHE A 21 26.58 -0.91 10.11
N PHE A 22 26.34 -0.09 9.08
CA PHE A 22 26.39 -0.53 7.67
C PHE A 22 27.77 -1.07 7.24
N ARG A 23 28.87 -0.59 7.84
CA ARG A 23 30.22 -1.12 7.58
C ARG A 23 30.46 -2.47 8.26
N ILE A 24 29.88 -2.71 9.43
CA ILE A 24 30.08 -3.95 10.21
C ILE A 24 29.37 -5.15 9.55
N ASN A 25 28.22 -4.93 8.89
CA ASN A 25 27.43 -6.01 8.26
C ASN A 25 27.93 -6.49 6.89
N LYS A 26 29.01 -5.93 6.33
CA LYS A 26 29.55 -6.38 5.02
C LYS A 26 30.51 -7.58 5.10
N GLY A 27 30.78 -8.14 6.27
CA GLY A 27 31.71 -9.25 6.40
C GLY A 27 31.58 -10.04 7.70
N ASN A 28 30.56 -10.90 7.79
CA ASN A 28 30.63 -12.24 8.38
C ASN A 28 29.21 -12.79 8.62
N TYR A 29 29.08 -14.11 8.49
CA TYR A 29 27.99 -14.91 9.06
C TYR A 29 28.01 -14.75 10.60
N LYS A 30 27.40 -13.68 11.10
CA LYS A 30 26.99 -13.55 12.49
C LYS A 30 25.47 -13.42 12.50
N SER A 31 24.83 -14.02 13.50
CA SER A 31 23.41 -13.80 13.81
C SER A 31 23.06 -12.35 13.52
N ARG A 32 22.10 -12.09 12.64
CA ARG A 32 21.62 -10.74 12.32
C ARG A 32 21.14 -10.13 13.64
N GLU A 33 22.01 -9.38 14.33
CA GLU A 33 21.62 -8.63 15.52
C GLU A 33 20.54 -7.64 15.08
N GLU A 34 19.43 -7.66 15.80
CA GLU A 34 18.30 -6.76 15.54
C GLU A 34 18.72 -5.32 15.85
N PHE A 35 18.25 -4.39 15.03
CA PHE A 35 18.48 -2.97 15.26
C PHE A 35 17.55 -2.47 16.38
N THR A 36 18.16 -1.95 17.43
CA THR A 36 17.45 -1.36 18.57
C THR A 36 17.12 0.11 18.33
N LEU A 37 15.86 0.49 18.61
CA LEU A 37 15.45 1.88 18.59
C LEU A 37 15.96 2.58 19.87
N THR A 38 17.15 3.19 19.77
CA THR A 38 17.80 3.89 20.88
C THR A 38 17.09 5.19 21.26
N TYR A 39 17.21 5.60 22.52
CA TYR A 39 16.64 6.86 23.03
C TYR A 39 17.07 8.10 22.22
N ASP A 40 18.32 8.14 21.75
CA ASP A 40 18.80 9.25 20.93
C ASP A 40 18.03 9.36 19.61
N ILE A 41 17.78 8.23 18.95
CA ILE A 41 16.98 8.18 17.72
C ILE A 41 15.57 8.67 18.01
N GLU A 42 14.94 8.15 19.07
CA GLU A 42 13.58 8.55 19.44
C GLU A 42 13.47 10.03 19.71
N LYS A 43 14.43 10.60 20.45
CA LYS A 43 14.46 12.02 20.75
C LYS A 43 14.58 12.87 19.49
N GLU A 44 15.38 12.46 18.52
CA GLU A 44 15.55 13.19 17.25
C GLU A 44 14.31 13.18 16.36
N ILE A 45 13.51 12.10 16.38
CA ILE A 45 12.26 12.01 15.61
C ILE A 45 11.01 12.40 16.41
N SER A 46 11.12 12.58 17.73
CA SER A 46 10.02 12.94 18.64
C SER A 46 9.36 14.27 18.24
N PRO A 47 8.05 14.44 18.46
CA PRO A 47 7.35 15.72 18.35
C PRO A 47 8.01 16.90 19.10
N ASP A 48 8.80 16.63 20.14
CA ASP A 48 9.53 17.67 20.89
C ASP A 48 10.70 18.28 20.10
N SER A 49 11.14 17.62 19.04
CA SER A 49 12.22 18.11 18.18
C SER A 49 11.68 19.03 17.07
N PRO A 50 12.44 20.06 16.66
CA PRO A 50 12.05 20.90 15.53
C PRO A 50 11.80 20.07 14.26
N VAL A 51 10.74 20.41 13.50
CA VAL A 51 10.31 19.64 12.32
C VAL A 51 11.41 19.41 11.28
N HIS A 52 12.32 20.36 11.09
CA HIS A 52 13.44 20.22 10.16
C HIS A 52 14.48 19.17 10.62
N HIS A 53 14.70 19.04 11.93
CA HIS A 53 15.54 17.96 12.47
C HIS A 53 14.85 16.61 12.32
N ARG A 54 13.56 16.54 12.69
CA ARG A 54 12.75 15.31 12.56
C ARG A 54 12.73 14.79 11.13
N THR A 55 12.42 15.65 10.16
CA THR A 55 12.36 15.28 8.74
C THR A 55 13.71 14.83 8.19
N LYS A 56 14.82 15.40 8.65
CA LYS A 56 16.17 14.91 8.30
C LYS A 56 16.43 13.53 8.89
N ALA A 57 16.15 13.33 10.18
CA ALA A 57 16.32 12.03 10.84
C ALA A 57 15.44 10.93 10.21
N ILE A 58 14.18 11.24 9.88
CA ILE A 58 13.27 10.33 9.16
C ILE A 58 13.84 9.93 7.79
N LYS A 59 14.40 10.89 7.03
CA LYS A 59 15.06 10.61 5.74
C LYS A 59 16.25 9.66 5.91
N GLU A 60 17.05 9.83 6.96
CA GLU A 60 18.20 8.98 7.26
C GLU A 60 17.81 7.57 7.74
N LEU A 61 16.72 7.46 8.51
CA LEU A 61 16.22 6.17 9.03
C LEU A 61 15.54 5.30 7.96
N ARG A 62 15.03 5.90 6.87
CA ARG A 62 14.30 5.19 5.81
C ARG A 62 15.04 3.94 5.32
N ASP A 63 16.34 4.06 5.04
CA ASP A 63 17.11 2.94 4.50
C ASP A 63 17.37 1.86 5.56
N ALA A 64 17.42 2.24 6.84
CA ALA A 64 17.58 1.31 7.95
C ALA A 64 16.31 0.52 8.23
N VAL A 65 15.13 1.16 8.23
CA VAL A 65 13.84 0.47 8.42
C VAL A 65 13.50 -0.46 7.25
N LEU A 66 13.98 -0.14 6.04
CA LEU A 66 13.76 -0.96 4.86
C LEU A 66 14.66 -2.21 4.81
N ASN A 67 15.93 -2.08 5.19
CA ASN A 67 16.95 -3.11 4.91
C ASN A 67 17.46 -3.89 6.12
N GLN A 68 17.09 -3.48 7.34
CA GLN A 68 17.56 -4.11 8.59
C GLN A 68 16.37 -4.71 9.34
N GLN A 69 16.63 -5.73 10.16
CA GLN A 69 15.61 -6.28 11.05
C GLN A 69 15.64 -5.50 12.35
N TRP A 70 14.50 -4.99 12.78
CA TRP A 70 14.39 -4.23 14.02
C TRP A 70 13.85 -5.09 15.16
N GLU A 71 14.09 -4.60 16.38
CA GLU A 71 13.55 -5.19 17.60
C GLU A 71 12.01 -5.22 17.62
N ASP A 72 11.46 -6.13 18.41
CA ASP A 72 10.02 -6.21 18.63
C ASP A 72 9.46 -4.86 19.10
N ARG A 73 8.28 -4.49 18.60
CA ARG A 73 7.59 -3.20 18.84
C ARG A 73 8.28 -1.95 18.26
N ALA A 74 9.41 -2.07 17.56
CA ALA A 74 10.03 -0.91 16.91
C ALA A 74 9.05 -0.20 15.95
N ALA A 75 8.27 -0.97 15.18
CA ALA A 75 7.27 -0.41 14.25
C ALA A 75 6.20 0.42 14.97
N GLU A 76 5.75 -0.03 16.14
CA GLU A 76 4.77 0.69 16.96
C GLU A 76 5.35 1.98 17.56
N ARG A 77 6.57 1.92 18.08
CA ARG A 77 7.27 3.09 18.63
C ARG A 77 7.53 4.13 17.54
N LEU A 78 8.06 3.70 16.39
CA LEU A 78 8.31 4.56 15.24
C LEU A 78 7.02 5.21 14.74
N TRP A 79 5.93 4.44 14.61
CA TRP A 79 4.62 4.99 14.27
C TRP A 79 4.20 6.09 15.25
N ASN A 80 4.29 5.82 16.56
CA ASN A 80 3.86 6.79 17.58
C ASN A 80 4.64 8.11 17.51
N LEU A 81 5.91 8.05 17.08
CA LEU A 81 6.80 9.22 16.97
C LEU A 81 6.58 10.05 15.71
N VAL A 82 5.92 9.53 14.67
CA VAL A 82 5.79 10.22 13.38
C VAL A 82 4.36 10.49 12.94
N GLN A 83 3.35 9.88 13.59
CA GLN A 83 1.94 10.00 13.19
C GLN A 83 1.42 11.45 13.17
N ASP A 84 1.95 12.33 14.03
CA ASP A 84 1.57 13.75 14.08
C ASP A 84 1.96 14.50 12.80
N LEU A 85 2.98 14.03 12.09
CA LEU A 85 3.40 14.59 10.79
C LEU A 85 2.42 14.27 9.65
N LEU A 86 1.33 13.55 9.92
CA LEU A 86 0.19 13.37 9.02
C LEU A 86 -0.97 14.32 9.35
N GLY A 87 -0.78 15.34 10.20
CA GLY A 87 -1.82 16.33 10.47
C GLY A 87 -2.23 17.13 9.22
N LYS A 88 -3.49 17.55 9.13
CA LYS A 88 -4.01 18.37 8.01
C LYS A 88 -3.26 19.69 7.83
N ASP A 89 -2.78 20.27 8.93
CA ASP A 89 -2.02 21.53 8.96
C ASP A 89 -0.53 21.34 8.63
N VAL A 90 -0.07 20.08 8.51
CA VAL A 90 1.34 19.78 8.19
C VAL A 90 1.56 19.96 6.69
N PRO A 91 2.64 20.62 6.25
CA PRO A 91 2.94 20.78 4.82
C PRO A 91 3.04 19.45 4.06
N ARG A 92 2.56 19.44 2.82
CA ARG A 92 2.55 18.26 1.93
C ARG A 92 3.86 17.49 1.90
N GLU A 93 4.99 18.19 1.79
CA GLU A 93 6.32 17.57 1.73
C GLU A 93 6.57 16.66 2.95
N HIS A 94 6.19 17.12 4.15
CA HIS A 94 6.40 16.37 5.38
C HIS A 94 5.42 15.21 5.50
N ARG A 95 4.16 15.38 5.09
CA ARG A 95 3.19 14.28 5.06
C ARG A 95 3.61 13.18 4.08
N HIS A 96 4.07 13.56 2.88
CA HIS A 96 4.58 12.63 1.86
C HIS A 96 5.84 11.90 2.32
N LEU A 97 6.75 12.62 2.99
CA LEU A 97 7.92 11.99 3.62
C LEU A 97 7.50 10.94 4.65
N THR A 98 6.54 11.25 5.51
CA THR A 98 6.03 10.34 6.53
C THR A 98 5.36 9.12 5.91
N LEU A 99 4.46 9.29 4.93
CA LEU A 99 3.81 8.17 4.23
C LEU A 99 4.84 7.25 3.55
N ASN A 100 5.88 7.82 2.93
CA ASN A 100 6.96 7.04 2.34
C ASN A 100 7.80 6.31 3.41
N PHE A 101 8.05 6.95 4.56
CA PHE A 101 8.72 6.29 5.68
C PHE A 101 7.90 5.10 6.21
N LEU A 102 6.58 5.26 6.37
CA LEU A 102 5.68 4.17 6.77
C LEU A 102 5.66 3.04 5.75
N LYS A 103 5.65 3.37 4.46
CA LYS A 103 5.80 2.37 3.38
C LYS A 103 7.08 1.56 3.54
N CYS A 104 8.23 2.23 3.73
CA CYS A 104 9.51 1.56 3.94
C CYS A 104 9.53 0.70 5.22
N LEU A 105 8.91 1.18 6.29
CA LEU A 105 8.77 0.44 7.55
C LEU A 105 7.94 -0.84 7.36
N VAL A 106 6.78 -0.74 6.71
CA VAL A 106 5.93 -1.89 6.40
C VAL A 106 6.67 -2.88 5.51
N GLN A 107 7.34 -2.40 4.46
CA GLN A 107 8.08 -3.25 3.53
C GLN A 107 9.22 -4.00 4.22
N GLY A 108 10.06 -3.30 4.99
CA GLY A 108 11.23 -3.91 5.62
C GLY A 108 10.90 -4.81 6.80
N GLN A 109 9.79 -4.53 7.50
CA GLN A 109 9.36 -5.27 8.69
C GLN A 109 8.14 -6.15 8.45
N TYR A 110 7.78 -6.44 7.19
CA TYR A 110 6.52 -7.09 6.81
C TYR A 110 6.21 -8.36 7.62
N SER A 111 7.17 -9.28 7.72
CA SER A 111 7.03 -10.57 8.41
C SER A 111 6.93 -10.46 9.93
N LYS A 112 7.36 -9.34 10.52
CA LYS A 112 7.30 -9.07 11.96
C LYS A 112 6.18 -8.12 12.34
N LEU A 113 5.42 -7.63 11.37
CA LEU A 113 4.39 -6.64 11.61
C LEU A 113 3.23 -7.30 12.36
N SER A 114 2.94 -6.82 13.56
CA SER A 114 1.83 -7.37 14.35
C SER A 114 0.49 -7.10 13.68
N SER A 115 -0.51 -7.93 14.02
CA SER A 115 -1.90 -7.74 13.56
C SER A 115 -2.41 -6.33 13.86
N LEU A 116 -2.14 -5.82 15.06
CA LEU A 116 -2.50 -4.46 15.46
C LEU A 116 -1.84 -3.40 14.57
N MET A 117 -0.57 -3.57 14.22
CA MET A 117 0.13 -2.62 13.35
C MET A 117 -0.37 -2.68 11.90
N ARG A 118 -0.71 -3.87 11.40
CA ARG A 118 -1.37 -4.00 10.08
C ARG A 118 -2.67 -3.21 10.03
N VAL A 119 -3.52 -3.36 11.05
CA VAL A 119 -4.77 -2.59 11.17
C VAL A 119 -4.47 -1.09 11.30
N LYS A 120 -3.55 -0.67 12.17
CA LYS A 120 -3.20 0.75 12.34
C LYS A 120 -2.78 1.40 11.02
N PHE A 121 -1.89 0.77 10.26
CA PHE A 121 -1.46 1.31 8.96
C PHE A 121 -2.57 1.26 7.90
N PHE A 122 -3.45 0.27 7.94
CA PHE A 122 -4.65 0.28 7.10
C PHE A 122 -5.56 1.46 7.44
N MET A 123 -5.73 1.80 8.72
CA MET A 123 -6.53 2.97 9.12
C MET A 123 -5.90 4.28 8.63
N VAL A 124 -4.57 4.37 8.54
CA VAL A 124 -3.88 5.49 7.86
C VAL A 124 -4.27 5.57 6.39
N VAL A 125 -4.46 4.44 5.70
CA VAL A 125 -4.95 4.48 4.31
C VAL A 125 -6.42 4.87 4.27
N LYS A 126 -7.26 4.33 5.17
CA LYS A 126 -8.71 4.48 5.15
C LYS A 126 -9.21 5.85 5.61
N GLU A 127 -8.82 6.30 6.80
CA GLU A 127 -9.41 7.50 7.45
C GLU A 127 -8.71 8.80 7.06
N TYR A 128 -7.49 8.72 6.54
CA TYR A 128 -6.68 9.88 6.18
C TYR A 128 -7.13 10.51 4.86
N ASP A 129 -8.05 11.46 4.91
CA ASP A 129 -8.68 12.01 3.70
C ASP A 129 -8.07 13.35 3.24
N ILE A 130 -6.83 13.30 2.74
CA ILE A 130 -6.19 14.43 2.05
C ILE A 130 -6.02 14.10 0.56
N PRO A 131 -6.69 14.83 -0.37
CA PRO A 131 -6.72 14.47 -1.79
C PRO A 131 -5.36 14.40 -2.49
N GLU A 132 -4.43 15.29 -2.13
CA GLU A 132 -3.08 15.32 -2.73
C GLU A 132 -2.17 14.18 -2.27
N ASP A 133 -2.61 13.37 -1.31
CA ASP A 133 -1.85 12.28 -0.71
C ASP A 133 -2.35 10.89 -1.19
N ILE A 134 -3.30 10.84 -2.12
CA ILE A 134 -3.85 9.59 -2.68
C ILE A 134 -2.76 8.66 -3.21
N GLY A 135 -1.76 9.19 -3.93
CA GLY A 135 -0.66 8.39 -4.47
C GLY A 135 0.13 7.65 -3.37
N PRO A 136 0.74 8.38 -2.42
CA PRO A 136 1.43 7.74 -1.29
C PRO A 136 0.54 6.82 -0.43
N ARG A 137 -0.75 7.13 -0.28
CA ARG A 137 -1.72 6.23 0.39
C ARG A 137 -1.89 4.91 -0.37
N LEU A 138 -2.00 4.96 -1.70
CA LEU A 138 -2.11 3.77 -2.55
C LEU A 138 -0.85 2.91 -2.47
N GLU A 139 0.34 3.53 -2.52
CA GLU A 139 1.61 2.81 -2.37
C GLU A 139 1.72 2.12 -1.00
N LEU A 140 1.26 2.78 0.07
CA LEU A 140 1.23 2.20 1.41
C LEU A 140 0.29 0.98 1.47
N LEU A 141 -0.91 1.10 0.90
CA LEU A 141 -1.88 -0.01 0.83
C LEU A 141 -1.32 -1.20 0.05
N GLN A 142 -0.75 -0.96 -1.13
CA GLN A 142 -0.11 -2.00 -1.94
C GLN A 142 1.01 -2.69 -1.15
N THR A 143 1.85 -1.93 -0.46
CA THR A 143 2.94 -2.49 0.33
C THR A 143 2.41 -3.29 1.53
N LEU A 144 1.38 -2.80 2.21
CA LEU A 144 0.76 -3.45 3.37
C LEU A 144 0.09 -4.78 3.03
N THR A 145 -0.37 -4.92 1.79
CA THR A 145 -1.16 -6.08 1.35
C THR A 145 -0.41 -7.02 0.40
N GLU A 146 0.90 -6.84 0.24
CA GLU A 146 1.69 -7.52 -0.79
C GLU A 146 1.03 -7.43 -2.18
N HIS A 147 0.66 -6.22 -2.57
CA HIS A 147 -0.11 -5.89 -3.77
C HIS A 147 -1.45 -6.61 -3.84
N GLY A 148 -2.16 -6.73 -2.72
CA GLY A 148 -3.52 -7.29 -2.64
C GLY A 148 -3.57 -8.79 -2.45
N LYS A 149 -2.43 -9.46 -2.32
CA LYS A 149 -2.36 -10.91 -2.11
C LYS A 149 -2.63 -11.29 -0.66
N ASP A 150 -2.16 -10.48 0.28
CA ASP A 150 -2.25 -10.76 1.71
C ASP A 150 -3.03 -9.65 2.42
N ILE A 151 -4.29 -9.95 2.73
CA ILE A 151 -5.16 -9.04 3.49
C ILE A 151 -5.36 -9.50 4.93
N LEU A 152 -4.45 -10.33 5.48
CA LEU A 152 -4.58 -10.88 6.82
C LEU A 152 -4.82 -9.79 7.87
N HIS A 153 -5.84 -9.99 8.70
CA HIS A 153 -6.38 -9.07 9.70
C HIS A 153 -7.15 -7.84 9.16
N LEU A 154 -7.36 -7.76 7.85
CA LEU A 154 -8.10 -6.70 7.16
C LEU A 154 -9.32 -7.24 6.39
N GLU A 155 -9.60 -8.54 6.49
CA GLU A 155 -10.52 -9.32 5.65
C GLU A 155 -11.89 -8.65 5.54
N GLU A 156 -12.54 -8.40 6.68
CA GLU A 156 -13.88 -7.79 6.75
C GLU A 156 -13.92 -6.32 6.28
N ARG A 157 -12.77 -5.64 6.25
CA ARG A 157 -12.70 -4.20 5.95
C ARG A 157 -12.29 -3.93 4.51
N MET A 158 -11.60 -4.86 3.87
CA MET A 158 -10.96 -4.65 2.58
C MET A 158 -11.98 -4.44 1.47
N GLY A 159 -12.94 -5.36 1.32
CA GLY A 159 -13.96 -5.29 0.26
C GLY A 159 -14.74 -3.97 0.26
N PRO A 160 -15.43 -3.61 1.36
CA PRO A 160 -16.16 -2.36 1.47
C PRO A 160 -15.29 -1.13 1.21
N PHE A 161 -14.05 -1.11 1.74
CA PHE A 161 -13.13 -0.01 1.54
C PHE A 161 -12.71 0.14 0.07
N LEU A 162 -12.37 -0.95 -0.62
CA LEU A 162 -11.98 -0.88 -2.03
C LEU A 162 -13.14 -0.38 -2.90
N LEU A 163 -14.36 -0.84 -2.64
CA LEU A 163 -15.55 -0.36 -3.35
C LEU A 163 -15.78 1.14 -3.12
N GLU A 164 -15.72 1.59 -1.87
CA GLU A 164 -15.91 3.00 -1.49
C GLU A 164 -14.79 3.91 -2.06
N TRP A 165 -13.55 3.44 -2.03
CA TRP A 165 -12.38 4.26 -2.38
C TRP A 165 -12.10 4.30 -3.89
N MET A 166 -12.58 3.31 -4.65
CA MET A 166 -12.33 3.19 -6.09
C MET A 166 -12.61 4.48 -6.86
N PRO A 167 -13.76 5.17 -6.69
CA PRO A 167 -14.04 6.40 -7.43
C PRO A 167 -13.03 7.51 -7.15
N THR A 168 -12.52 7.59 -5.93
CA THR A 168 -11.55 8.60 -5.54
C THR A 168 -10.20 8.38 -6.22
N VAL A 169 -9.77 7.12 -6.33
CA VAL A 169 -8.45 6.77 -6.91
C VAL A 169 -8.49 6.81 -8.44
N THR A 170 -9.58 6.34 -9.06
CA THR A 170 -9.72 6.25 -10.52
C THR A 170 -10.09 7.57 -11.18
N SER A 171 -10.66 8.54 -10.43
CA SER A 171 -10.91 9.90 -10.92
C SER A 171 -9.63 10.75 -11.08
N GLY A 172 -8.50 10.25 -10.57
CA GLY A 172 -7.21 10.90 -10.68
C GLY A 172 -6.57 10.77 -12.06
N ASP A 173 -5.24 10.58 -12.08
CA ASP A 173 -4.56 10.20 -13.31
C ASP A 173 -4.79 8.70 -13.61
N GLY A 174 -4.78 8.35 -14.90
CA GLY A 174 -5.05 6.98 -15.32
C GLY A 174 -4.04 5.95 -14.80
N LYS A 175 -2.81 6.38 -14.48
CA LYS A 175 -1.78 5.50 -13.90
C LYS A 175 -2.21 5.02 -12.51
N ARG A 176 -2.63 5.92 -11.61
CA ARG A 176 -3.17 5.54 -10.30
C ARG A 176 -4.41 4.66 -10.41
N GLY A 177 -5.29 4.97 -11.36
CA GLY A 177 -6.45 4.12 -11.66
C GLY A 177 -6.04 2.69 -12.04
N ALA A 178 -5.07 2.53 -12.93
CA ALA A 178 -4.57 1.22 -13.34
C ALA A 178 -3.86 0.47 -12.20
N GLU A 179 -3.05 1.16 -11.40
CA GLU A 179 -2.39 0.58 -10.20
C GLU A 179 -3.40 0.09 -9.16
N PHE A 180 -4.50 0.82 -8.96
CA PHE A 180 -5.59 0.41 -8.09
C PHE A 180 -6.35 -0.81 -8.63
N LEU A 181 -6.65 -0.83 -9.93
CA LEU A 181 -7.31 -1.98 -10.57
C LEU A 181 -6.44 -3.23 -10.49
N SER A 182 -5.13 -3.11 -10.64
CA SER A 182 -4.19 -4.22 -10.45
C SER A 182 -4.19 -4.77 -9.01
N LEU A 183 -4.24 -3.88 -8.01
CA LEU A 183 -4.43 -4.26 -6.60
C LEU A 183 -5.75 -5.03 -6.41
N LEU A 184 -6.85 -4.50 -6.95
CA LEU A 184 -8.18 -5.11 -6.86
C LEU A 184 -8.22 -6.50 -7.48
N VAL A 185 -7.61 -6.68 -8.67
CA VAL A 185 -7.48 -7.99 -9.32
C VAL A 185 -6.85 -9.01 -8.38
N ASN A 186 -5.77 -8.66 -7.69
CA ASN A 186 -5.12 -9.57 -6.75
C ASN A 186 -5.99 -9.84 -5.52
N VAL A 187 -6.66 -8.82 -4.96
CA VAL A 187 -7.58 -9.05 -3.84
C VAL A 187 -8.67 -10.04 -4.22
N ILE A 188 -9.27 -9.92 -5.40
CA ILE A 188 -10.26 -10.89 -5.88
C ILE A 188 -9.63 -12.27 -6.09
N LYS A 189 -8.47 -12.38 -6.75
CA LYS A 189 -7.81 -13.66 -7.05
C LYS A 189 -7.41 -14.45 -5.81
N PHE A 190 -6.91 -13.77 -4.78
CA PHE A 190 -6.32 -14.41 -3.61
C PHE A 190 -7.25 -14.44 -2.39
N ASN A 191 -8.25 -13.56 -2.36
CA ASN A 191 -9.03 -13.29 -1.15
C ASN A 191 -10.56 -13.20 -1.40
N SER A 192 -11.08 -13.70 -2.53
CA SER A 192 -12.51 -13.64 -2.85
C SER A 192 -13.43 -14.24 -1.79
N ALA A 193 -12.95 -15.23 -1.03
CA ALA A 193 -13.71 -15.84 0.08
C ALA A 193 -14.09 -14.84 1.19
N TYR A 194 -13.43 -13.68 1.26
CA TYR A 194 -13.70 -12.63 2.24
C TYR A 194 -14.47 -11.43 1.64
N ILE A 195 -14.87 -11.51 0.37
CA ILE A 195 -15.56 -10.42 -0.31
C ILE A 195 -17.03 -10.81 -0.49
N ASP A 196 -17.91 -10.09 0.21
CA ASP A 196 -19.34 -10.35 0.18
C ASP A 196 -19.95 -10.09 -1.22
N GLU A 197 -21.02 -10.79 -1.55
CA GLU A 197 -21.63 -10.76 -2.88
C GLU A 197 -22.19 -9.38 -3.26
N ASP A 198 -22.69 -8.60 -2.29
CA ASP A 198 -23.16 -7.24 -2.49
C ASP A 198 -22.02 -6.30 -2.84
N ILE A 199 -20.85 -6.48 -2.21
CA ILE A 199 -19.62 -5.77 -2.56
C ILE A 199 -19.19 -6.14 -3.99
N VAL A 200 -19.19 -7.43 -4.34
CA VAL A 200 -18.87 -7.88 -5.70
C VAL A 200 -19.81 -7.23 -6.73
N SER A 201 -21.11 -7.17 -6.45
CA SER A 201 -22.08 -6.50 -7.32
C SER A 201 -21.74 -5.02 -7.53
N GLY A 202 -21.45 -4.30 -6.45
CA GLY A 202 -21.02 -2.90 -6.51
C GLY A 202 -19.74 -2.69 -7.33
N LEU A 203 -18.74 -3.58 -7.16
CA LEU A 203 -17.50 -3.55 -7.93
C LEU A 203 -17.79 -3.75 -9.42
N VAL A 204 -18.61 -4.74 -9.79
CA VAL A 204 -18.98 -5.00 -11.20
C VAL A 204 -19.65 -3.78 -11.82
N GLN A 205 -20.59 -3.15 -11.12
CA GLN A 205 -21.29 -1.97 -11.62
C GLN A 205 -20.31 -0.82 -11.90
N TYR A 206 -19.44 -0.51 -10.93
CA TYR A 206 -18.50 0.61 -11.06
C TYR A 206 -17.40 0.33 -12.09
N ILE A 207 -16.83 -0.87 -12.11
CA ILE A 207 -15.80 -1.26 -13.09
C ILE A 207 -16.38 -1.25 -14.50
N SER A 208 -17.61 -1.72 -14.68
CA SER A 208 -18.30 -1.67 -15.98
C SER A 208 -18.53 -0.23 -16.45
N HIS A 209 -18.91 0.66 -15.53
CA HIS A 209 -19.02 2.10 -15.80
C HIS A 209 -17.67 2.69 -16.21
N LEU A 210 -16.61 2.42 -15.44
CA LEU A 210 -15.27 2.94 -15.70
C LEU A 210 -14.71 2.41 -17.04
N CYS A 211 -14.93 1.14 -17.34
CA CYS A 211 -14.56 0.52 -18.61
C CYS A 211 -15.25 1.19 -19.81
N TYR A 212 -16.48 1.68 -19.64
CA TYR A 212 -17.25 2.30 -20.71
C TYR A 212 -16.87 3.78 -20.94
N TYR A 213 -16.61 4.54 -19.87
CA TYR A 213 -16.40 5.99 -19.96
C TYR A 213 -14.93 6.43 -19.94
N SER A 214 -13.99 5.56 -19.54
CA SER A 214 -12.57 5.90 -19.52
C SER A 214 -11.97 5.95 -20.92
N ASN A 215 -11.22 7.03 -21.21
CA ASN A 215 -10.40 7.14 -22.42
C ASN A 215 -8.96 6.66 -22.19
N ASN A 216 -8.60 6.25 -20.97
CA ASN A 216 -7.26 5.78 -20.66
C ASN A 216 -7.15 4.27 -20.90
N THR A 217 -6.20 3.87 -21.74
CA THR A 217 -6.10 2.50 -22.20
C THR A 217 -5.68 1.50 -21.11
N GLU A 218 -4.83 1.93 -20.18
CA GLU A 218 -4.37 1.12 -19.04
C GLU A 218 -5.52 0.90 -18.05
N VAL A 219 -6.34 1.94 -17.80
CA VAL A 219 -7.54 1.83 -16.96
C VAL A 219 -8.55 0.87 -17.56
N VAL A 220 -8.83 0.98 -18.87
CA VAL A 220 -9.76 0.06 -19.54
C VAL A 220 -9.24 -1.38 -19.48
N SER A 221 -7.94 -1.61 -19.73
CA SER A 221 -7.33 -2.95 -19.57
C SER A 221 -7.48 -3.50 -18.15
N GLY A 222 -7.17 -2.68 -17.14
CA GLY A 222 -7.32 -3.07 -15.74
C GLY A 222 -8.77 -3.38 -15.36
N CYS A 223 -9.75 -2.67 -15.95
CA CYS A 223 -11.17 -2.98 -15.75
C CYS A 223 -11.52 -4.37 -16.29
N LEU A 224 -11.06 -4.70 -17.50
CA LEU A 224 -11.32 -6.01 -18.11
C LEU A 224 -10.66 -7.14 -17.31
N GLU A 225 -9.44 -6.94 -16.83
CA GLU A 225 -8.75 -7.90 -15.96
C GLU A 225 -9.48 -8.08 -14.61
N ALA A 226 -10.02 -7.01 -14.03
CA ALA A 226 -10.79 -7.09 -12.79
C ALA A 226 -12.12 -7.83 -12.99
N LEU A 227 -12.82 -7.56 -14.10
CA LEU A 227 -14.04 -8.28 -14.48
C LEU A 227 -13.77 -9.78 -14.71
N ASP A 228 -12.68 -10.14 -15.40
CA ASP A 228 -12.26 -11.54 -15.57
C ASP A 228 -11.94 -12.22 -14.24
N ALA A 229 -11.23 -11.53 -13.33
CA ALA A 229 -10.95 -12.05 -12.00
C ALA A 229 -12.24 -12.28 -11.20
N ILE A 230 -13.21 -11.36 -11.24
CA ILE A 230 -14.49 -11.53 -10.56
C ILE A 230 -15.22 -12.76 -11.10
N MET A 231 -15.26 -12.96 -12.42
CA MET A 231 -15.87 -14.16 -13.02
C MET A 231 -15.21 -15.47 -12.57
N CYS A 232 -13.89 -15.48 -12.48
CA CYS A 232 -13.13 -16.69 -12.22
C CYS A 232 -13.13 -17.07 -10.73
N TYR A 233 -13.25 -16.09 -9.83
CA TYR A 233 -12.99 -16.29 -8.40
C TYR A 233 -14.16 -15.91 -7.48
N SER A 234 -15.21 -15.26 -7.99
CA SER A 234 -16.37 -14.82 -7.19
C SER A 234 -17.68 -15.33 -7.78
N ASN A 235 -18.69 -15.50 -6.94
CA ASN A 235 -20.05 -15.80 -7.40
C ASN A 235 -20.73 -14.51 -7.86
N LEU A 236 -21.15 -14.47 -9.11
CA LEU A 236 -21.92 -13.35 -9.62
C LEU A 236 -23.41 -13.55 -9.40
N GLN A 237 -24.02 -12.56 -8.77
CA GLN A 237 -25.47 -12.49 -8.68
C GLN A 237 -26.08 -12.26 -10.06
N SER A 238 -27.26 -12.86 -10.28
CA SER A 238 -28.02 -12.77 -11.53
C SER A 238 -28.21 -11.33 -12.02
N ASP A 239 -28.40 -10.41 -11.08
CA ASP A 239 -28.74 -9.02 -11.37
C ASP A 239 -27.54 -8.22 -11.89
N SER A 240 -26.32 -8.71 -11.63
CA SER A 240 -25.06 -8.10 -12.12
C SER A 240 -24.65 -8.66 -13.48
N LEU A 241 -25.21 -9.80 -13.90
CA LEU A 241 -24.84 -10.51 -15.13
C LEU A 241 -25.13 -9.68 -16.39
N GLN A 242 -26.26 -8.98 -16.42
CA GLN A 242 -26.61 -8.15 -17.58
C GLN A 242 -25.60 -7.01 -17.77
N THR A 243 -25.28 -6.28 -16.69
CA THR A 243 -24.30 -5.19 -16.70
C THR A 243 -22.92 -5.70 -17.15
N PHE A 244 -22.53 -6.86 -16.63
CA PHE A 244 -21.29 -7.52 -16.97
C PHE A 244 -21.19 -7.89 -18.47
N ILE A 245 -22.23 -8.53 -19.02
CA ILE A 245 -22.29 -8.90 -20.45
C ILE A 245 -22.23 -7.65 -21.33
N ILE A 246 -22.94 -6.58 -20.97
CA ILE A 246 -22.93 -5.32 -21.74
C ILE A 246 -21.51 -4.72 -21.79
N ALA A 247 -20.79 -4.72 -20.67
CA ALA A 247 -19.42 -4.22 -20.60
C ALA A 247 -18.49 -5.01 -21.55
N LEU A 248 -18.53 -6.34 -21.49
CA LEU A 248 -17.70 -7.20 -22.32
C LEU A 248 -18.05 -7.13 -23.81
N CYS A 249 -19.32 -7.17 -24.17
CA CYS A 249 -19.75 -7.10 -25.57
C CYS A 249 -19.28 -5.81 -26.26
N ARG A 250 -19.14 -4.71 -25.51
CA ARG A 250 -18.64 -3.44 -26.04
C ARG A 250 -17.13 -3.37 -26.10
N SER A 251 -16.42 -3.92 -25.12
CA SER A 251 -14.95 -3.94 -25.15
C SER A 251 -14.39 -4.80 -26.29
N VAL A 252 -15.10 -5.87 -26.69
CA VAL A 252 -14.76 -6.68 -27.90
C VAL A 252 -14.78 -5.85 -29.18
N ASN A 253 -15.65 -4.84 -29.27
CA ASN A 253 -15.79 -4.00 -30.48
C ASN A 253 -14.70 -2.93 -30.61
N VAL A 254 -13.80 -2.82 -29.63
CA VAL A 254 -12.61 -1.96 -29.71
C VAL A 254 -11.42 -2.85 -30.11
N GLU A 255 -10.85 -2.59 -31.28
CA GLU A 255 -9.84 -3.45 -31.93
C GLU A 255 -8.64 -3.76 -31.02
N THR A 256 -8.23 -2.79 -30.18
CA THR A 256 -7.16 -2.93 -29.18
C THR A 256 -7.45 -3.95 -28.07
N TYR A 257 -8.72 -4.17 -27.72
CA TYR A 257 -9.13 -5.02 -26.59
C TYR A 257 -9.84 -6.30 -27.03
N CYS A 258 -10.03 -6.47 -28.34
CA CYS A 258 -10.76 -7.59 -28.93
C CYS A 258 -10.25 -8.94 -28.40
N GLN A 259 -8.94 -9.21 -28.48
CA GLN A 259 -8.40 -10.50 -28.03
C GLN A 259 -8.55 -10.76 -26.52
N THR A 260 -8.33 -9.75 -25.69
CA THR A 260 -8.51 -9.88 -24.22
C THR A 260 -9.98 -10.11 -23.89
N SER A 261 -10.87 -9.32 -24.50
CA SER A 261 -12.32 -9.40 -24.26
C SER A 261 -12.92 -10.73 -24.75
N TRP A 262 -12.45 -11.27 -25.88
CA TRP A 262 -12.84 -12.60 -26.36
C TRP A 262 -12.44 -13.72 -25.40
N LYS A 263 -11.25 -13.66 -24.78
CA LYS A 263 -10.83 -14.65 -23.78
C LYS A 263 -11.76 -14.66 -22.57
N VAL A 264 -12.10 -13.47 -22.05
CA VAL A 264 -13.04 -13.35 -20.93
C VAL A 264 -14.43 -13.89 -21.32
N GLN A 265 -14.93 -13.57 -22.51
CA GLN A 265 -16.20 -14.11 -23.02
C GLN A 265 -16.20 -15.64 -23.18
N LEU A 266 -15.10 -16.25 -23.62
CA LEU A 266 -14.98 -17.70 -23.74
C LEU A 266 -14.99 -18.38 -22.37
N ASN A 267 -14.31 -17.81 -21.37
CA ASN A 267 -14.38 -18.27 -19.99
C ASN A 267 -15.82 -18.20 -19.45
N ASN A 268 -16.57 -17.13 -19.75
CA ASN A 268 -17.99 -17.03 -19.37
C ASN A 268 -18.84 -18.17 -19.93
N ILE A 269 -18.73 -18.46 -21.23
CA ILE A 269 -19.52 -19.53 -21.87
C ILE A 269 -19.18 -20.91 -21.28
N LEU A 270 -17.94 -21.12 -20.85
CA LEU A 270 -17.53 -22.35 -20.19
C LEU A 270 -18.06 -22.42 -18.74
N ILE A 271 -17.96 -21.36 -17.95
CA ILE A 271 -18.42 -21.35 -16.56
C ILE A 271 -19.95 -21.49 -16.48
N PHE A 272 -20.70 -20.78 -17.33
CA PHE A 272 -22.17 -20.91 -17.40
C PHE A 272 -22.66 -22.23 -17.98
N LYS A 273 -21.78 -23.07 -18.55
CA LYS A 273 -22.14 -24.45 -18.96
C LYS A 273 -22.10 -25.44 -17.79
N TYR A 274 -21.52 -25.08 -16.65
CA TYR A 274 -21.36 -25.94 -15.47
C TYR A 274 -22.19 -25.46 -14.26
N ILE A 275 -23.05 -24.46 -14.44
CA ILE A 275 -24.14 -24.07 -13.53
C ILE A 275 -25.46 -24.49 -14.18
#